data_AF-A0A0R3R6R7-F1
#
_entry.id   AF-A0A0R3R6R7-F1
#
_cell.length_a   1.000
_cell.length_b   1.000
_cell.length_c   1.000
_cell.angle_alpha   90.00
_cell.angle_beta   90.00
_cell.angle_gamma   90.00
#
_symmetry.space_group_name_H-M   'P 1'
#
loop_
_entity.id
_entity.type
_entity.pdbx_description
1 polymer ?
#
loop_
_entity_poly.entity_id
_entity_poly.type
_entity_poly.pdbx_seq_one_letter_code
_entity_poly.pdbx_strand_id
1 'polypeptide(L)'
;MVAAAHESGGECHIGVIIATGTNASYMEDTSKIKYGLSKAIAAYNYPEMIIDTEWGGFGDRSEADYILTQYDKIVDSRSEHPGVNTFDKLVGGKCMGEVVRVVLEKLTRARVLFNGKGSDALFQQDSFPTKYISEILRDESGSYVHTRDILGELGIDHYSFSDMLLLREVCVVVSRRSANLGAAAIACVLNRVRKQNMVVGIDGSTYKYHPFFDFWVHDKLKELVDPGLKVGIAYISLINFITVR
;
A
#
# COMPACT_ATOMS: atom_id res chain seq x y z
N MET A 1 -9.64 6.64 -11.46
CA MET A 1 -9.39 6.64 -12.91
C MET A 1 -10.20 7.71 -13.65
N VAL A 2 -11.52 7.83 -13.46
CA VAL A 2 -12.33 8.81 -14.21
C VAL A 2 -11.91 10.26 -13.93
N ALA A 3 -11.76 10.62 -12.64
CA ALA A 3 -11.25 11.92 -12.21
C ALA A 3 -9.88 12.24 -12.83
N ALA A 4 -8.98 11.26 -12.79
CA ALA A 4 -7.66 11.33 -13.36
C ALA A 4 -7.66 11.60 -14.88
N ALA A 5 -8.47 10.84 -15.62
CA ALA A 5 -8.62 11.01 -17.06
C ALA A 5 -9.17 12.39 -17.41
N HIS A 6 -10.07 12.94 -16.60
CA HIS A 6 -10.61 14.28 -16.83
C HIS A 6 -9.54 15.37 -16.71
N GLU A 7 -8.68 15.31 -15.68
CA GLU A 7 -7.60 16.28 -15.47
C GLU A 7 -6.48 16.18 -16.51
N SER A 8 -6.20 14.99 -17.01
CA SER A 8 -5.13 14.74 -17.98
C SER A 8 -5.58 14.83 -19.45
N GLY A 9 -6.76 15.39 -19.73
CA GLY A 9 -7.24 15.55 -21.11
C GLY A 9 -7.60 14.22 -21.80
N GLY A 10 -7.99 13.20 -21.03
CA GLY A 10 -8.31 11.85 -21.49
C GLY A 10 -7.20 10.82 -21.26
N GLU A 11 -6.02 11.26 -20.80
CA GLU A 11 -4.82 10.43 -20.68
C GLU A 11 -4.74 9.77 -19.28
N CYS A 12 -5.61 8.80 -18.98
CA CYS A 12 -5.46 7.95 -17.79
C CYS A 12 -6.01 6.56 -18.07
N HIS A 13 -5.16 5.55 -17.86
CA HIS A 13 -5.44 4.18 -18.25
C HIS A 13 -5.70 3.27 -17.05
N ILE A 14 -5.12 3.63 -15.90
CA ILE A 14 -5.21 2.90 -14.64
C ILE A 14 -5.40 3.93 -13.53
N GLY A 15 -6.42 3.75 -12.69
CA GLY A 15 -6.57 4.48 -11.44
C GLY A 15 -6.29 3.57 -10.26
N VAL A 16 -5.39 3.98 -9.38
CA VAL A 16 -4.94 3.20 -8.22
C VAL A 16 -5.20 4.00 -6.94
N ILE A 17 -5.64 3.31 -5.90
CA ILE A 17 -5.70 3.83 -4.54
C ILE A 17 -4.73 3.03 -3.67
N ILE A 18 -3.88 3.72 -2.92
CA ILE A 18 -3.04 3.15 -1.85
C ILE A 18 -3.15 4.07 -0.63
N ALA A 19 -4.13 3.75 0.24
CA ALA A 19 -4.50 4.52 1.43
C ALA A 19 -4.65 3.56 2.62
N THR A 20 -5.74 3.65 3.39
CA THR A 20 -6.12 2.68 4.42
C THR A 20 -6.14 1.25 3.86
N GLY A 21 -6.70 1.09 2.66
CA GLY A 21 -6.63 -0.11 1.83
C GLY A 21 -6.09 0.20 0.43
N THR A 22 -6.16 -0.76 -0.49
CA THR A 22 -5.73 -0.60 -1.87
C THR A 22 -6.68 -1.24 -2.88
N ASN A 23 -6.90 -0.54 -4.00
CA ASN A 23 -7.62 -1.07 -5.15
C ASN A 23 -7.09 -0.42 -6.44
N ALA A 24 -7.42 -1.03 -7.58
CA ALA A 24 -7.22 -0.43 -8.89
C ALA A 24 -8.44 -0.62 -9.81
N SER A 25 -8.58 0.34 -10.72
CA SER A 25 -9.48 0.25 -11.86
C SER A 25 -8.69 0.53 -13.14
N TYR A 26 -9.08 -0.08 -14.25
CA TYR A 26 -8.45 0.16 -15.55
C TYR A 26 -9.46 0.05 -16.68
N MET A 27 -9.10 0.60 -17.84
CA MET A 27 -9.90 0.48 -19.06
C MET A 27 -9.53 -0.83 -19.80
N GLU A 28 -10.50 -1.73 -19.97
CA GLU A 28 -10.35 -3.01 -20.65
C GLU A 28 -11.09 -3.05 -21.98
N ASP A 29 -10.51 -3.74 -22.96
CA ASP A 29 -11.17 -4.02 -24.24
C ASP A 29 -12.33 -4.99 -24.01
N THR A 30 -13.54 -4.62 -24.44
CA THR A 30 -14.75 -5.44 -24.19
C THR A 30 -14.67 -6.82 -24.81
N SER A 31 -13.89 -7.00 -25.88
CA SER A 31 -13.65 -8.31 -26.50
C SER A 31 -12.90 -9.28 -25.57
N LYS A 32 -12.18 -8.78 -24.56
CA LYS A 32 -11.47 -9.58 -23.55
C LYS A 32 -12.34 -9.94 -22.34
N ILE A 33 -13.53 -9.35 -22.21
CA ILE A 33 -14.46 -9.58 -21.09
C ILE A 33 -15.40 -10.74 -21.42
N LYS A 34 -15.00 -11.97 -21.07
CA LYS A 34 -15.76 -13.18 -21.43
C LYS A 34 -17.03 -13.42 -20.59
N TYR A 35 -16.96 -13.20 -19.28
CA TYR A 35 -18.03 -13.59 -18.35
C TYR A 35 -18.93 -12.43 -17.92
N GLY A 36 -18.38 -11.22 -17.80
CA GLY A 36 -19.13 -10.07 -17.28
C GLY A 36 -20.30 -9.66 -18.19
N LEU A 37 -20.09 -9.70 -19.51
CA LEU A 37 -21.09 -9.31 -20.49
C LEU A 37 -22.12 -10.41 -20.79
N SER A 38 -21.83 -11.68 -20.48
CA SER A 38 -22.72 -12.80 -20.81
C SER A 38 -24.03 -12.81 -20.02
N LYS A 39 -24.10 -12.04 -18.93
CA LYS A 39 -25.30 -11.88 -18.09
C LYS A 39 -25.91 -10.48 -18.19
N ALA A 40 -25.40 -9.64 -19.09
CA ALA A 40 -25.90 -8.28 -19.25
C ALA A 40 -27.34 -8.30 -19.76
N ILE A 41 -28.24 -7.57 -19.08
CA ILE A 41 -29.65 -7.41 -19.47
C ILE A 41 -29.85 -6.42 -20.63
N ALA A 42 -28.81 -5.68 -21.00
CA ALA A 42 -28.78 -4.75 -22.10
C ALA A 42 -27.47 -4.92 -22.90
N ALA A 43 -27.53 -4.65 -24.20
CA ALA A 43 -26.35 -4.69 -25.05
C ALA A 43 -25.37 -3.57 -24.64
N TYR A 44 -24.11 -3.94 -24.43
CA TYR A 44 -23.03 -3.00 -24.20
C TYR A 44 -22.26 -2.80 -25.50
N ASN A 45 -22.49 -1.66 -26.17
CA ASN A 45 -22.00 -1.39 -27.53
C ASN A 45 -20.73 -0.53 -27.57
N TYR A 46 -20.02 -0.40 -26.45
CA TYR A 46 -18.78 0.37 -26.38
C TYR A 46 -17.56 -0.57 -26.52
N PRO A 47 -16.47 -0.11 -27.17
CA PRO A 47 -15.28 -0.93 -27.38
C PRO A 47 -14.48 -1.19 -26.10
N GLU A 48 -14.70 -0.38 -25.06
CA GLU A 48 -13.96 -0.45 -23.81
C GLU A 48 -14.90 -0.34 -22.62
N MET A 49 -14.53 -0.97 -21.50
CA MET A 49 -15.24 -0.93 -20.23
C MET A 49 -14.26 -0.77 -19.08
N ILE A 50 -14.65 0.02 -18.07
CA ILE A 50 -13.89 0.12 -16.83
C ILE A 50 -14.06 -1.19 -16.05
N ILE A 51 -12.94 -1.81 -15.70
CA ILE A 51 -12.89 -2.92 -14.76
C ILE A 51 -12.45 -2.37 -13.40
N ASP A 52 -13.31 -2.54 -12.41
CA ASP A 52 -12.91 -2.51 -11.02
C ASP A 52 -12.32 -3.87 -10.65
N THR A 53 -11.06 -3.88 -10.21
CA THR A 53 -10.35 -5.14 -10.00
C THR A 53 -10.70 -5.80 -8.68
N GLU A 54 -11.07 -5.00 -7.67
CA GLU A 54 -11.14 -5.43 -6.27
C GLU A 54 -9.93 -6.30 -5.89
N TRP A 55 -8.73 -5.87 -6.31
CA TRP A 55 -7.51 -6.69 -6.22
C TRP A 55 -7.06 -7.00 -4.79
N GLY A 56 -7.70 -6.38 -3.80
CA GLY A 56 -7.41 -6.56 -2.38
C GLY A 56 -7.61 -8.01 -1.96
N GLY A 57 -8.53 -8.73 -2.61
CA GLY A 57 -8.81 -10.15 -2.36
C GLY A 57 -7.79 -11.13 -2.94
N PHE A 58 -6.75 -10.67 -3.65
CA PHE A 58 -5.70 -11.58 -4.11
C PHE A 58 -5.00 -12.25 -2.92
N GLY A 59 -4.97 -13.59 -2.90
CA GLY A 59 -4.42 -14.37 -1.79
C GLY A 59 -5.46 -14.96 -0.85
N ASP A 60 -6.74 -14.57 -0.95
CA ASP A 60 -7.82 -15.09 -0.09
C ASP A 60 -8.06 -16.61 -0.27
N ARG A 61 -7.62 -17.19 -1.38
CA ARG A 61 -7.68 -18.64 -1.63
C ARG A 61 -6.28 -19.26 -1.63
N SER A 62 -5.40 -18.74 -0.76
CA SER A 62 -4.02 -19.18 -0.58
C SER A 62 -3.10 -18.97 -1.79
N GLU A 63 -3.50 -18.19 -2.80
CA GLU A 63 -2.65 -17.93 -3.97
C GLU A 63 -1.37 -17.16 -3.63
N ALA A 64 -1.33 -16.50 -2.46
CA ALA A 64 -0.22 -15.67 -2.00
C ALA A 64 0.48 -16.21 -0.75
N ASP A 65 0.18 -17.44 -0.29
CA ASP A 65 0.70 -17.96 0.99
C ASP A 65 2.24 -17.96 1.07
N TYR A 66 2.91 -18.08 -0.07
CA TYR A 66 4.37 -18.10 -0.18
C TYR A 66 5.04 -16.74 0.10
N ILE A 67 4.29 -15.63 0.08
CA ILE A 67 4.81 -14.30 0.43
C ILE A 67 4.38 -13.84 1.84
N LEU A 68 3.48 -14.57 2.50
CA LEU A 68 2.98 -14.22 3.82
C LEU A 68 3.98 -14.60 4.92
N THR A 69 4.37 -13.61 5.73
CA THR A 69 5.18 -13.84 6.92
C THR A 69 4.31 -14.26 8.10
N GLN A 70 4.94 -14.73 9.17
CA GLN A 70 4.24 -14.95 10.45
C GLN A 70 3.55 -13.68 10.98
N TYR A 71 4.09 -12.48 10.68
CA TYR A 71 3.52 -11.21 11.13
C TYR A 71 2.24 -10.91 10.39
N ASP A 72 2.22 -11.11 9.07
CA ASP A 72 1.01 -10.93 8.26
C ASP A 72 -0.11 -11.87 8.72
N LYS A 73 0.23 -13.13 9.03
CA LYS A 73 -0.73 -14.12 9.56
C LYS A 73 -1.29 -13.70 10.92
N ILE A 74 -0.46 -13.11 11.79
CA ILE A 74 -0.93 -12.56 13.08
C ILE A 74 -1.90 -11.42 12.84
N VAL A 75 -1.54 -10.45 12.00
CA VAL A 75 -2.39 -9.29 11.68
C VAL A 75 -3.71 -9.73 11.05
N ASP A 76 -3.67 -10.66 10.09
CA ASP A 76 -4.86 -11.21 9.45
C ASP A 76 -5.79 -11.90 10.45
N SER A 77 -5.25 -12.79 11.29
CA SER A 77 -6.03 -13.56 12.28
C SER A 77 -6.75 -12.70 13.32
N ARG A 78 -6.28 -11.47 13.54
CA ARG A 78 -6.82 -10.49 14.50
C ARG A 78 -7.62 -9.37 13.83
N SER A 79 -7.69 -9.37 12.50
CA SER A 79 -8.45 -8.38 11.75
C SER A 79 -9.95 -8.61 11.87
N GLU A 80 -10.75 -7.61 11.50
CA GLU A 80 -12.22 -7.69 11.48
C GLU A 80 -12.74 -8.83 10.59
N HIS A 81 -12.01 -9.15 9.52
CA HIS A 81 -12.37 -10.18 8.54
C HIS A 81 -11.16 -11.07 8.22
N PRO A 82 -10.82 -12.06 9.08
CA PRO A 82 -9.70 -12.97 8.83
C PRO A 82 -9.86 -13.74 7.52
N GLY A 83 -8.77 -13.90 6.76
CA GLY A 83 -8.76 -14.61 5.47
C GLY A 83 -9.40 -13.87 4.29
N VAL A 84 -9.80 -12.61 4.48
CA VAL A 84 -10.42 -11.77 3.43
C VAL A 84 -9.54 -10.55 3.16
N ASN A 85 -9.45 -10.12 1.91
CA ASN A 85 -8.65 -8.97 1.48
C ASN A 85 -7.16 -9.11 1.85
N THR A 86 -6.59 -10.27 1.58
CA THR A 86 -5.21 -10.63 1.92
C THR A 86 -4.19 -9.66 1.32
N PHE A 87 -4.33 -9.30 0.04
CA PHE A 87 -3.43 -8.34 -0.60
C PHE A 87 -3.62 -6.92 -0.08
N ASP A 88 -4.87 -6.54 0.25
CA ASP A 88 -5.14 -5.27 0.93
C ASP A 88 -4.35 -5.16 2.23
N LYS A 89 -4.34 -6.23 3.03
CA LYS A 89 -3.59 -6.27 4.31
C LYS A 89 -2.08 -6.21 4.13
N LEU A 90 -1.55 -6.64 2.98
CA LEU A 90 -0.12 -6.58 2.68
C LEU A 90 0.36 -5.18 2.25
N VAL A 91 -0.54 -4.38 1.67
CA VAL A 91 -0.20 -3.09 1.01
C VAL A 91 -0.86 -1.88 1.70
N GLY A 92 -2.05 -2.05 2.23
CA GLY A 92 -2.86 -1.01 2.86
C GLY A 92 -2.23 -0.46 4.13
N GLY A 93 -2.39 0.84 4.33
CA GLY A 93 -1.81 1.59 5.44
C GLY A 93 -2.27 1.05 6.80
N LYS A 94 -3.54 0.68 6.95
CA LYS A 94 -4.10 0.19 8.24
C LYS A 94 -3.27 -0.97 8.77
N CYS A 95 -3.07 -1.99 7.94
CA CYS A 95 -2.35 -3.19 8.34
C CYS A 95 -0.83 -2.99 8.38
N MET A 96 -0.28 -2.09 7.56
CA MET A 96 1.15 -1.77 7.58
C MET A 96 1.63 -1.29 8.97
N GLY A 97 0.85 -0.41 9.61
CA GLY A 97 1.14 0.06 10.97
C GLY A 97 1.14 -1.08 11.99
N GLU A 98 0.12 -1.93 11.94
CA GLU A 98 -0.01 -3.07 12.83
C GLU A 98 1.09 -4.13 12.61
N VAL A 99 1.52 -4.36 11.36
CA VAL A 99 2.67 -5.23 11.08
C VAL A 99 3.94 -4.70 11.75
N VAL A 100 4.20 -3.39 11.65
CA VAL A 100 5.32 -2.75 12.37
C VAL A 100 5.18 -2.99 13.87
N ARG A 101 4.01 -2.73 14.46
CA ARG A 101 3.76 -2.94 15.90
C ARG A 101 4.04 -4.37 16.34
N VAL A 102 3.54 -5.38 15.62
CA VAL A 102 3.72 -6.79 15.96
C VAL A 102 5.21 -7.19 15.88
N VAL A 103 5.96 -6.66 14.90
CA VAL A 103 7.41 -6.87 14.83
C VAL A 103 8.11 -6.25 16.04
N LEU A 104 7.79 -5.00 16.38
CA LEU A 104 8.35 -4.31 17.55
C LEU A 104 8.02 -5.03 18.86
N GLU A 105 6.76 -5.45 19.04
CA GLU A 105 6.35 -6.26 20.19
C GLU A 105 7.21 -7.52 20.31
N LYS A 106 7.42 -8.25 19.20
CA LYS A 106 8.22 -9.47 19.21
C LYS A 106 9.68 -9.22 19.56
N LEU A 107 10.29 -8.19 18.96
CA LEU A 107 11.67 -7.80 19.24
C LEU A 107 11.86 -7.34 20.68
N THR A 108 10.91 -6.59 21.23
CA THR A 108 10.89 -6.19 22.63
C THR A 108 10.78 -7.42 23.53
N ARG A 109 9.82 -8.31 23.32
CA ARG A 109 9.68 -9.54 24.13
C ARG A 109 10.93 -10.43 24.08
N ALA A 110 11.67 -10.40 22.98
CA ALA A 110 12.95 -11.10 22.81
C ALA A 110 14.16 -10.36 23.44
N ARG A 111 13.95 -9.21 24.10
CA ARG A 111 14.98 -8.31 24.66
C ARG A 111 15.97 -7.76 23.61
N VAL A 112 15.58 -7.74 22.34
CA VAL A 112 16.35 -7.13 21.25
C VAL A 112 16.13 -5.61 21.25
N LEU A 113 14.89 -5.19 21.47
CA LEU A 113 14.52 -3.78 21.63
C LEU A 113 14.25 -3.44 23.10
N PHE A 114 14.59 -2.21 23.47
CA PHE A 114 14.21 -1.55 24.73
C PHE A 114 14.57 -2.36 25.99
N ASN A 115 15.59 -3.21 25.89
CA ASN A 115 16.00 -4.16 26.93
C ASN A 115 14.83 -5.01 27.49
N GLY A 116 13.83 -5.31 26.65
CA GLY A 116 12.64 -6.05 27.06
C GLY A 116 11.53 -5.24 27.72
N LYS A 117 11.70 -3.93 27.88
CA LYS A 117 10.73 -3.04 28.50
C LYS A 117 9.85 -2.38 27.44
N GLY A 118 8.72 -3.00 27.14
CA GLY A 118 7.67 -2.40 26.32
C GLY A 118 6.74 -1.51 27.15
N SER A 119 5.58 -1.22 26.58
CA SER A 119 4.50 -0.46 27.20
C SER A 119 3.15 -1.08 26.88
N ASP A 120 2.11 -0.72 27.63
CA ASP A 120 0.74 -1.15 27.34
C ASP A 120 0.31 -0.68 25.94
N ALA A 121 0.69 0.54 25.54
CA ALA A 121 0.43 1.05 24.20
C ALA A 121 1.11 0.18 23.12
N LEU A 122 2.38 -0.20 23.27
CA LEU A 122 3.06 -1.06 22.29
C LEU A 122 2.39 -2.44 22.17
N PHE A 123 1.82 -2.97 23.26
CA PHE A 123 1.17 -4.29 23.27
C PHE A 123 -0.32 -4.26 22.93
N GLN A 124 -0.91 -3.07 22.81
CA GLN A 124 -2.28 -2.88 22.38
C GLN A 124 -2.38 -2.97 20.85
N GLN A 125 -3.30 -3.79 20.34
CA GLN A 125 -3.57 -3.88 18.91
C GLN A 125 -4.00 -2.52 18.33
N ASP A 126 -3.60 -2.24 17.09
CA ASP A 126 -3.93 -1.03 16.32
C ASP A 126 -3.41 0.29 16.93
N SER A 127 -2.47 0.22 17.88
CA SER A 127 -1.87 1.38 18.54
C SER A 127 -0.77 2.09 17.74
N PHE A 128 -0.35 1.50 16.62
CA PHE A 128 0.71 2.03 15.77
C PHE A 128 0.16 2.48 14.41
N PRO A 129 -0.43 3.69 14.30
CA PRO A 129 -0.98 4.19 13.04
C PRO A 129 0.12 4.40 11.99
N THR A 130 -0.23 4.26 10.70
CA THR A 130 0.68 4.47 9.56
C THR A 130 1.34 5.87 9.54
N LYS A 131 0.73 6.86 10.20
CA LYS A 131 1.34 8.20 10.35
C LYS A 131 2.68 8.14 11.07
N TYR A 132 2.83 7.27 12.08
CA TYR A 132 4.07 7.12 12.83
C TYR A 132 5.21 6.65 11.94
N ILE A 133 4.92 5.70 11.03
CA ILE A 133 5.89 5.26 10.02
C ILE A 133 6.34 6.45 9.17
N SER A 134 5.39 7.26 8.67
CA SER A 134 5.71 8.43 7.84
C SER A 134 6.57 9.46 8.57
N GLU A 135 6.28 9.72 9.84
CA GLU A 135 7.00 10.68 10.69
C GLU A 135 8.40 10.18 11.06
N ILE A 136 8.54 8.92 11.51
CA ILE A 136 9.84 8.27 11.78
C ILE A 136 10.74 8.31 10.55
N LEU A 137 10.17 8.09 9.36
CA LEU A 137 10.96 8.04 8.13
C LEU A 137 11.29 9.42 7.55
N ARG A 138 10.68 10.49 8.06
CA ARG A 138 11.03 11.90 7.74
C ARG A 138 12.20 12.43 8.55
N ASP A 139 12.53 11.78 9.67
CA ASP A 139 13.72 12.13 10.45
C ASP A 139 14.98 12.13 9.55
N GLU A 140 15.71 13.24 9.60
CA GLU A 140 16.97 13.41 8.88
C GLU A 140 18.12 12.66 9.59
N SER A 141 19.20 12.39 8.86
CA SER A 141 20.35 11.69 9.44
C SER A 141 20.93 12.45 10.63
N GLY A 142 20.90 11.81 11.81
CA GLY A 142 21.38 12.40 13.07
C GLY A 142 20.32 13.17 13.86
N SER A 143 19.13 13.39 13.31
CA SER A 143 18.00 14.05 13.99
C SER A 143 16.82 13.08 14.07
N TYR A 144 16.54 12.56 15.28
CA TYR A 144 15.50 11.56 15.53
C TYR A 144 14.33 12.15 16.34
N VAL A 145 13.92 13.38 16.01
CA VAL A 145 12.94 14.12 16.81
C VAL A 145 11.60 13.41 16.76
N HIS A 146 11.10 13.09 15.57
CA HIS A 146 9.83 12.40 15.42
C HIS A 146 9.86 11.00 16.04
N THR A 147 10.96 10.28 15.86
CA THR A 147 11.14 8.96 16.48
C THR A 147 11.05 9.04 18.01
N ARG A 148 11.66 10.05 18.64
CA ARG A 148 11.59 10.26 20.10
C ARG A 148 10.19 10.64 20.56
N ASP A 149 9.51 11.52 19.82
CA ASP A 149 8.15 11.94 20.12
C ASP A 149 7.20 10.74 20.10
N ILE A 150 7.32 9.89 19.08
CA ILE A 150 6.51 8.67 18.93
C ILE A 150 6.84 7.63 20.01
N LEU A 151 8.11 7.47 20.37
CA LEU A 151 8.48 6.63 21.53
C LEU A 151 7.83 7.16 22.82
N GLY A 152 7.77 8.48 23.00
CA GLY A 152 7.05 9.14 24.09
C GLY A 152 5.54 8.88 24.06
N GLU A 153 4.89 9.00 22.90
CA GLU A 153 3.46 8.69 22.70
C GLU A 153 3.16 7.20 22.99
N LEU A 154 4.09 6.31 22.66
CA LEU A 154 4.01 4.90 23.00
C LEU A 154 4.34 4.62 24.47
N GLY A 155 4.74 5.61 25.28
CA GLY A 155 5.13 5.41 26.67
C GLY A 155 6.41 4.60 26.85
N ILE A 156 7.34 4.69 25.89
CA ILE A 156 8.65 4.03 25.93
C ILE A 156 9.70 5.09 26.26
N ASP A 157 10.18 5.06 27.50
CA ASP A 157 11.17 6.01 28.04
C ASP A 157 12.59 5.42 28.12
N HIS A 158 12.71 4.10 28.02
CA HIS A 158 13.96 3.36 28.12
C HIS A 158 14.43 2.84 26.76
N TYR A 159 15.02 3.72 25.95
CA TYR A 159 15.58 3.36 24.64
C TYR A 159 17.01 3.88 24.46
N SER A 160 17.80 3.11 23.71
CA SER A 160 19.11 3.49 23.23
C SER A 160 19.05 4.12 21.83
N PHE A 161 20.17 4.67 21.36
CA PHE A 161 20.29 5.09 19.97
C PHE A 161 20.08 3.93 19.00
N SER A 162 20.61 2.75 19.32
CA SER A 162 20.44 1.54 18.51
C SER A 162 18.98 1.11 18.40
N ASP A 163 18.18 1.27 19.45
CA ASP A 163 16.74 0.97 19.41
C ASP A 163 16.01 1.87 18.41
N MET A 164 16.33 3.17 18.36
CA MET A 164 15.75 4.10 17.39
C MET A 164 16.11 3.70 15.95
N LEU A 165 17.37 3.29 15.72
CA LEU A 165 17.80 2.80 14.40
C LEU A 165 17.05 1.55 13.98
N LEU A 166 16.89 0.59 14.89
CA LEU A 166 16.16 -0.66 14.63
C LEU A 166 14.67 -0.41 14.39
N LEU A 167 14.03 0.47 15.18
CA LEU A 167 12.65 0.90 14.95
C LEU A 167 12.47 1.49 13.55
N ARG A 168 13.37 2.39 13.17
CA ARG A 168 13.37 3.00 11.84
C ARG A 168 13.59 1.96 10.74
N GLU A 169 14.48 1.00 10.94
CA GLU A 169 14.74 -0.08 9.98
C GLU A 169 13.51 -0.98 9.77
N VAL A 170 12.81 -1.33 10.85
CA VAL A 170 11.53 -2.08 10.75
C VAL A 170 10.52 -1.30 9.90
N CYS A 171 10.40 0.03 10.12
CA CYS A 171 9.54 0.89 9.30
C CYS A 171 9.95 0.87 7.83
N VAL A 172 11.24 0.98 7.51
CA VAL A 172 11.75 0.91 6.13
C VAL A 172 11.40 -0.43 5.48
N VAL A 173 11.70 -1.55 6.14
CA VAL A 173 11.52 -2.89 5.58
C VAL A 173 10.04 -3.18 5.27
N VAL A 174 9.14 -2.88 6.21
CA VAL A 174 7.71 -3.12 6.04
C VAL A 174 7.13 -2.23 4.94
N SER A 175 7.45 -0.94 4.94
CA SER A 175 6.97 0.00 3.92
C SER A 175 7.52 -0.31 2.53
N ARG A 176 8.80 -0.67 2.40
CA ARG A 176 9.40 -1.02 1.11
C ARG A 176 8.78 -2.29 0.54
N ARG A 177 8.49 -3.28 1.38
CA ARG A 177 7.73 -4.46 0.98
C ARG A 177 6.36 -4.08 0.44
N SER A 178 5.61 -3.25 1.16
CA SER A 178 4.29 -2.76 0.74
C SER A 178 4.35 -2.04 -0.61
N ALA A 179 5.30 -1.11 -0.78
CA ALA A 179 5.47 -0.38 -2.04
C ALA A 179 5.80 -1.32 -3.21
N ASN A 180 6.69 -2.31 -2.99
CA ASN A 180 7.06 -3.28 -4.02
C ASN A 180 5.89 -4.18 -4.42
N LEU A 181 5.06 -4.61 -3.46
CA LEU A 181 3.88 -5.42 -3.74
C LEU A 181 2.83 -4.60 -4.50
N GLY A 182 2.56 -3.37 -4.08
CA GLY A 182 1.70 -2.45 -4.82
C GLY A 182 2.20 -2.22 -6.25
N ALA A 183 3.50 -1.99 -6.43
CA ALA A 183 4.13 -1.88 -7.76
C ALA A 183 3.96 -3.14 -8.60
N ALA A 184 4.06 -4.34 -8.01
CA ALA A 184 3.85 -5.60 -8.73
C ALA A 184 2.41 -5.74 -9.24
N ALA A 185 1.42 -5.34 -8.45
CA ALA A 185 0.02 -5.34 -8.89
C ALA A 185 -0.22 -4.30 -10.00
N ILE A 186 0.34 -3.09 -9.87
CA ILE A 186 0.30 -2.06 -10.93
C ILE A 186 0.95 -2.58 -12.22
N ALA A 187 2.12 -3.20 -12.12
CA ALA A 187 2.84 -3.79 -13.25
C ALA A 187 2.01 -4.89 -13.94
N CYS A 188 1.32 -5.73 -13.17
CA CYS A 188 0.42 -6.75 -13.70
C CYS A 188 -0.67 -6.12 -14.60
N VAL A 189 -1.31 -5.05 -14.14
CA VAL A 189 -2.34 -4.34 -14.92
C VAL A 189 -1.73 -3.65 -16.14
N LEU A 190 -0.59 -2.97 -16.00
CA LEU A 190 0.12 -2.33 -17.12
C LEU A 190 0.47 -3.35 -18.22
N ASN A 191 1.05 -4.48 -17.82
CA ASN A 191 1.44 -5.56 -18.72
C ASN A 191 0.23 -6.31 -19.31
N ARG A 192 -0.96 -6.16 -18.75
CA ARG A 192 -2.23 -6.66 -19.32
C ARG A 192 -2.81 -5.70 -20.36
N VAL A 193 -2.84 -4.41 -20.05
CA VAL A 193 -3.45 -3.39 -20.91
C VAL A 193 -2.58 -3.07 -22.13
N ARG A 194 -1.26 -2.91 -21.92
CA ARG A 194 -0.23 -2.77 -22.98
C ARG A 194 -0.54 -1.69 -24.04
N LYS A 195 -1.12 -0.57 -23.63
CA LYS A 195 -1.31 0.60 -24.52
C LYS A 195 0.00 1.41 -24.63
N GLN A 196 0.09 2.25 -25.66
CA GLN A 196 1.22 3.18 -25.80
C GLN A 196 1.04 4.35 -24.84
N ASN A 197 2.15 4.85 -24.26
CA ASN A 197 2.19 6.01 -23.37
C ASN A 197 1.15 5.94 -22.22
N MET A 198 1.10 4.81 -21.51
CA MET A 198 0.12 4.63 -20.44
C MET A 198 0.37 5.59 -19.28
N VAL A 199 -0.73 6.05 -18.68
CA VAL A 199 -0.71 6.90 -17.49
C VAL A 199 -1.42 6.19 -16.35
N VAL A 200 -0.71 6.05 -15.23
CA VAL A 200 -1.26 5.56 -13.96
C VAL A 200 -1.56 6.75 -13.06
N GLY A 201 -2.83 6.94 -12.76
CA GLY A 201 -3.30 7.90 -11.77
C GLY A 201 -3.33 7.27 -10.38
N ILE A 202 -2.50 7.75 -9.45
CA ILE A 202 -2.42 7.19 -8.09
C ILE A 202 -2.90 8.23 -7.07
N ASP A 203 -3.78 7.81 -6.15
CA ASP A 203 -4.14 8.57 -4.95
C ASP A 203 -4.02 7.72 -3.68
N GLY A 204 -4.12 8.37 -2.53
CA GLY A 204 -4.21 7.74 -1.22
C GLY A 204 -3.18 8.27 -0.23
N SER A 205 -3.57 8.29 1.04
CA SER A 205 -2.77 8.85 2.13
C SER A 205 -1.41 8.16 2.29
N THR A 206 -1.38 6.84 2.17
CA THR A 206 -0.15 6.04 2.28
C THR A 206 0.82 6.40 1.16
N TYR A 207 0.36 6.46 -0.09
CA TYR A 207 1.20 6.87 -1.22
C TYR A 207 1.69 8.32 -1.07
N LYS A 208 0.79 9.23 -0.71
CA LYS A 208 1.05 10.68 -0.68
C LYS A 208 1.99 11.12 0.44
N TYR A 209 1.76 10.64 1.66
CA TYR A 209 2.42 11.20 2.84
C TYR A 209 3.69 10.46 3.24
N HIS A 210 3.84 9.20 2.83
CA HIS A 210 5.01 8.40 3.13
C HIS A 210 6.21 8.85 2.28
N PRO A 211 7.35 9.22 2.91
CA PRO A 211 8.44 9.96 2.23
C PRO A 211 9.13 9.19 1.09
N PHE A 212 9.08 7.86 1.10
CA PHE A 212 9.77 7.02 0.12
C PHE A 212 8.85 6.15 -0.75
N PHE A 213 7.52 6.21 -0.55
CA PHE A 213 6.63 5.22 -1.16
C PHE A 213 6.55 5.40 -2.68
N ASP A 214 6.38 6.64 -3.13
CA ASP A 214 6.43 7.03 -4.54
C ASP A 214 7.72 6.53 -5.22
N PHE A 215 8.87 6.86 -4.64
CA PHE A 215 10.17 6.43 -5.15
C PHE A 215 10.28 4.91 -5.29
N TRP A 216 9.91 4.14 -4.25
CA TRP A 216 9.99 2.68 -4.30
C TRP A 216 9.02 2.05 -5.29
N VAL A 217 7.80 2.60 -5.44
CA VAL A 217 6.86 2.15 -6.47
C VAL A 217 7.46 2.37 -7.86
N HIS A 218 7.96 3.58 -8.13
CA HIS A 218 8.60 3.91 -9.40
C HIS A 218 9.82 3.04 -9.70
N ASP A 219 10.70 2.82 -8.71
CA ASP A 219 11.89 2.00 -8.84
C ASP A 219 11.52 0.55 -9.17
N LYS A 220 10.57 -0.03 -8.43
CA LYS A 220 10.13 -1.40 -8.66
C LYS A 220 9.40 -1.58 -9.99
N LEU A 221 8.64 -0.59 -10.44
CA LEU A 221 7.97 -0.65 -11.75
C LEU A 221 8.95 -0.75 -12.91
N LYS A 222 10.13 -0.12 -12.83
CA LYS A 222 11.18 -0.25 -13.86
C LYS A 222 11.68 -1.69 -14.01
N GLU A 223 11.60 -2.50 -12.95
CA GLU A 223 12.00 -3.91 -12.98
C GLU A 223 10.90 -4.84 -13.51
N LEU A 224 9.63 -4.49 -13.29
CA LEU A 224 8.50 -5.41 -13.49
C LEU A 224 7.67 -5.13 -14.75
N VAL A 225 7.69 -3.90 -15.26
CA VAL A 225 6.97 -3.52 -16.48
C VAL A 225 7.76 -4.00 -17.70
N ASP A 226 7.05 -4.51 -18.70
CA ASP A 226 7.65 -4.88 -19.99
C ASP A 226 8.46 -3.69 -20.56
N PRO A 227 9.77 -3.87 -20.85
CA PRO A 227 10.64 -2.80 -21.34
C PRO A 227 10.16 -2.12 -22.63
N GLY A 228 9.27 -2.77 -23.40
CA GLY A 228 8.65 -2.20 -24.59
C GLY A 228 7.52 -1.20 -24.32
N LEU A 229 7.06 -1.08 -23.06
CA LEU A 229 6.00 -0.16 -22.67
C LEU A 229 6.56 1.16 -22.14
N LYS A 230 5.99 2.27 -22.60
CA LYS A 230 6.22 3.61 -22.03
C LYS A 230 5.12 3.92 -21.04
N VAL A 231 5.50 4.17 -19.78
CA VAL A 231 4.57 4.41 -18.67
C VAL A 231 4.93 5.71 -17.96
N GLY A 232 3.96 6.59 -17.81
CA GLY A 232 3.98 7.73 -16.90
C GLY A 232 3.14 7.45 -15.65
N ILE A 233 3.57 7.98 -14.51
CA ILE A 233 2.78 7.96 -13.26
C ILE A 233 2.46 9.41 -12.92
N ALA A 234 1.18 9.66 -12.62
CA ALA A 234 0.69 10.96 -12.20
C ALA A 234 0.04 10.81 -10.83
N TYR A 235 0.44 11.65 -9.87
CA TYR A 235 -0.29 11.80 -8.62
C TYR A 235 -1.57 12.59 -8.88
N ILE A 236 -2.69 12.12 -8.35
CA ILE A 236 -4.01 12.69 -8.61
C ILE A 236 -4.74 12.80 -7.30
N SER A 237 -5.13 14.02 -6.91
CA SER A 237 -5.81 14.28 -5.65
C SER A 237 -7.32 14.22 -5.88
N LEU A 238 -7.98 13.13 -5.47
CA LEU A 238 -9.43 12.97 -5.59
C LEU A 238 -10.23 14.01 -4.78
N ILE A 239 -9.58 14.73 -3.86
CA ILE A 239 -10.20 15.77 -3.01
C ILE A 239 -10.76 16.93 -3.85
N ASN A 240 -10.22 17.22 -5.05
CA ASN A 240 -10.74 18.28 -5.91
C ASN A 240 -12.10 17.95 -6.56
N PHE A 241 -12.54 16.69 -6.52
CA PHE A 241 -13.81 16.25 -7.14
C PHE A 241 -15.01 16.27 -6.19
N ILE A 242 -14.80 16.31 -4.86
CA ILE A 242 -15.91 16.28 -3.89
C ILE A 242 -16.44 17.71 -3.61
N THR A 243 -15.65 18.74 -3.88
CA THR A 243 -16.01 20.14 -3.59
C THR A 243 -16.61 20.91 -4.77
N VAL A 244 -16.80 20.26 -5.93
CA VAL A 244 -17.51 20.84 -7.08
C VAL A 244 -18.86 20.15 -7.23
N ARG A 245 -19.78 20.49 -6.33
CA ARG A 245 -21.23 20.42 -6.52
C ARG A 245 -21.88 21.65 -5.93
#